data_AF-A0A1G7BKE1-F1
#
_entry.id   AF-A0A1G7BKE1-F1
#
_cell.length_a   1.000
_cell.length_b   1.000
_cell.length_c   1.000
_cell.angle_alpha   90.00
_cell.angle_beta   90.00
_cell.angle_gamma   90.00
#
_symmetry.space_group_name_H-M   'P 1'
#
loop_
_entity.id
_entity.type
_entity.pdbx_description
1 polymer ?
#
loop_
_entity_poly.entity_id
_entity_poly.type
_entity_poly.pdbx_seq_one_letter_code
_entity_poly.pdbx_strand_id
1 'polypeptide(L)'
;MMKKVSIKAIVVGLLALLVLDSVGELLLVFTMSGGLDGDAIIAVKQTSAFLVWRSLVTIITLAVAGYCTAALSRGNSYANAGIVGGIAILLTVLAIASVDMPLWYSVIALVSQLPFTLLGAYLFQQKQNKAAPQ
;
A
#
# COMPACT_ATOMS: atom_id res chain seq x y z
N MET A 1 -13.53 -20.38 -17.72
CA MET A 1 -12.79 -19.39 -18.54
C MET A 1 -11.96 -18.51 -17.58
N MET A 2 -10.63 -18.66 -17.54
CA MET A 2 -9.79 -17.84 -16.65
C MET A 2 -9.89 -16.37 -17.09
N LYS A 3 -10.53 -15.53 -16.28
CA LYS A 3 -10.57 -14.08 -16.51
C LYS A 3 -9.12 -13.57 -16.52
N LYS A 4 -8.72 -12.93 -17.63
CA LYS A 4 -7.34 -12.54 -17.89
C LYS A 4 -6.82 -11.55 -16.85
N VAL A 5 -5.55 -11.72 -16.47
CA VAL A 5 -4.75 -10.73 -15.72
C VAL A 5 -4.63 -9.46 -16.57
N SER A 6 -4.80 -8.30 -15.96
CA SER A 6 -4.73 -7.00 -16.64
C SER A 6 -3.47 -6.26 -16.22
N ILE A 7 -2.45 -6.28 -17.09
CA ILE A 7 -1.18 -5.58 -16.86
C ILE A 7 -1.43 -4.08 -16.62
N LYS A 8 -2.32 -3.46 -17.41
CA LYS A 8 -2.67 -2.03 -17.24
C LYS A 8 -3.22 -1.75 -15.84
N ALA A 9 -4.08 -2.63 -15.31
CA ALA A 9 -4.65 -2.45 -13.99
C ALA A 9 -3.58 -2.58 -12.89
N ILE A 10 -2.68 -3.56 -13.02
CA ILE A 10 -1.55 -3.76 -12.10
C ILE A 10 -0.63 -2.53 -12.10
N VAL A 11 -0.25 -2.02 -13.28
CA VAL A 11 0.61 -0.84 -13.39
C VAL A 11 -0.02 0.37 -12.70
N VAL A 12 -1.31 0.62 -12.91
CA VAL A 12 -1.98 1.74 -12.23
C VAL A 12 -2.06 1.52 -10.71
N GLY A 13 -2.32 0.29 -10.26
CA GLY A 13 -2.27 -0.08 -8.85
C GLY A 13 -0.92 0.22 -8.20
N LEU A 14 0.17 -0.19 -8.86
CA LEU A 14 1.53 0.06 -8.41
C LEU A 14 1.88 1.56 -8.41
N LEU A 15 1.45 2.31 -9.44
CA LEU A 15 1.64 3.76 -9.45
C LEU A 15 0.90 4.44 -8.31
N ALA A 16 -0.35 4.04 -8.05
CA ALA A 16 -1.11 4.55 -6.91
C ALA A 16 -0.42 4.22 -5.59
N LEU A 17 0.06 2.99 -5.42
CA LEU A 17 0.84 2.56 -4.26
C LEU A 17 2.08 3.44 -4.07
N LEU A 18 2.95 3.51 -5.07
CA LEU A 18 4.23 4.21 -4.96
C LEU A 18 4.06 5.71 -4.71
N VAL A 19 3.13 6.36 -5.42
CA VAL A 19 2.92 7.81 -5.28
C VAL A 19 2.32 8.14 -3.91
N LEU A 20 1.26 7.45 -3.50
CA LEU A 20 0.59 7.73 -2.23
C LEU A 20 1.47 7.37 -1.04
N ASP A 21 2.23 6.28 -1.12
CA ASP A 21 3.14 5.86 -0.05
C ASP A 21 4.28 6.86 0.12
N SER A 22 4.89 7.31 -0.98
CA SER A 22 5.95 8.33 -0.97
C SER A 22 5.46 9.67 -0.46
N VAL A 23 4.29 10.13 -0.92
CA VAL A 23 3.69 11.40 -0.48
C VAL A 23 3.28 11.30 1.00
N GLY A 24 2.70 10.18 1.42
CA GLY A 24 2.30 9.94 2.80
C GLY A 24 3.48 9.94 3.75
N GLU A 25 4.59 9.29 3.38
CA GLU A 25 5.82 9.32 4.16
C GLU A 25 6.40 10.73 4.26
N LEU A 26 6.49 11.45 3.13
CA LEU A 26 7.00 12.82 3.12
C LEU A 26 6.18 13.75 4.02
N LEU A 27 4.85 13.66 3.96
CA LEU A 27 3.96 14.44 4.81
C LEU A 27 4.10 14.07 6.29
N LEU A 28 4.23 12.78 6.62
CA LEU A 28 4.47 12.36 8.01
C LEU A 28 5.81 12.89 8.54
N VAL A 29 6.86 12.78 7.74
CA VAL A 29 8.18 13.29 8.10
C VAL A 29 8.11 14.80 8.33
N PHE A 30 7.52 15.55 7.39
CA PHE A 30 7.41 17.01 7.48
C PHE A 30 6.62 17.47 8.71
N THR A 31 5.48 16.82 8.97
CA THR A 31 4.61 17.17 10.10
C THR A 31 5.23 16.84 11.46
N MET A 32 6.02 15.78 11.57
CA MET A 32 6.60 15.34 12.83
C MET A 32 7.99 15.92 13.13
N SER A 33 8.80 16.19 12.09
CA SER A 33 10.14 16.80 12.25
C SER A 33 10.11 18.32 12.23
N GLY A 34 9.03 18.93 11.72
CA GLY A 34 8.91 20.39 11.58
C GLY A 34 9.76 20.97 10.45
N GLY A 35 10.38 20.14 9.59
CA GLY A 35 11.24 20.60 8.50
C GLY A 35 11.78 19.45 7.64
N LEU A 36 12.82 19.75 6.85
CA LEU A 36 13.52 18.76 6.00
C LEU A 36 15.01 18.66 6.37
N ASP A 37 15.34 18.91 7.64
CA ASP A 37 16.68 18.74 8.17
C ASP A 37 17.03 17.24 8.31
N GLY A 38 18.20 16.83 7.82
CA GLY A 38 18.56 15.42 7.68
C GLY A 38 18.58 14.65 9.01
N ASP A 39 19.15 15.26 10.05
CA ASP A 39 19.28 14.64 11.37
C ASP A 39 17.91 14.53 12.06
N ALA A 40 17.09 15.57 11.95
CA ALA A 40 15.71 15.56 12.45
C ALA A 40 14.85 14.48 11.78
N ILE A 41 15.01 14.27 10.46
CA ILE A 41 14.29 13.22 9.72
C ILE A 41 14.67 11.84 10.25
N ILE A 42 15.97 11.56 10.41
CA ILE A 42 16.46 10.27 10.89
C ILE A 42 15.93 10.00 12.30
N ALA A 43 16.02 10.99 13.20
CA ALA A 43 15.51 10.87 14.56
C ALA A 43 14.01 10.56 14.59
N VAL A 44 13.20 11.28 13.80
CA VAL A 44 11.74 11.08 13.73
C VAL A 44 11.39 9.69 13.21
N LYS A 45 12.07 9.22 12.15
CA LYS A 45 11.80 7.92 11.53
C LYS A 45 12.01 6.73 12.48
N GLN A 46 12.82 6.92 13.53
CA GLN A 46 13.08 5.91 14.56
C GLN A 46 12.10 5.96 15.74
N THR A 47 11.21 6.96 15.80
CA THR A 47 10.23 7.06 16.89
C THR A 47 9.08 6.08 16.69
N SER A 48 8.63 5.46 17.78
CA SER A 48 7.45 4.57 17.76
C SER A 48 6.20 5.26 17.22
N ALA A 49 6.02 6.54 17.54
CA ALA A 49 4.90 7.34 17.04
C ALA A 49 4.91 7.44 15.51
N PHE A 50 6.06 7.74 14.92
CA PHE A 50 6.20 7.79 13.46
C PHE A 50 5.89 6.43 12.83
N LEU A 51 6.45 5.34 13.37
CA LEU A 51 6.25 3.99 12.83
C LEU A 51 4.79 3.53 12.90
N VAL A 52 4.06 3.88 13.96
CA VAL A 52 2.62 3.61 14.07
C VAL A 52 1.84 4.37 12.99
N TRP A 53 2.08 5.68 12.87
CA TRP A 53 1.41 6.49 11.85
C TRP A 53 1.77 6.06 10.42
N ARG A 54 3.04 5.71 10.19
CA ARG A 54 3.53 5.17 8.94
C ARG A 54 2.78 3.89 8.57
N SER A 55 2.60 2.98 9.53
CA SER A 55 1.86 1.74 9.32
C SER A 55 0.41 2.00 8.89
N LEU A 56 -0.27 2.97 9.51
CA LEU A 56 -1.63 3.36 9.14
C LEU A 56 -1.69 3.94 7.72
N VAL A 57 -0.75 4.81 7.36
CA VAL A 57 -0.63 5.35 6.01
C VAL A 57 -0.37 4.25 4.98
N THR A 58 0.49 3.28 5.28
CA THR A 58 0.75 2.12 4.42
C THR A 58 -0.54 1.32 4.20
N ILE A 59 -1.26 0.99 5.27
CA ILE A 59 -2.51 0.21 5.22
C ILE A 59 -3.55 0.89 4.31
N ILE A 60 -3.76 2.20 4.49
CA ILE A 60 -4.69 2.98 3.66
C ILE A 60 -4.24 2.96 2.21
N THR A 61 -2.94 3.19 1.97
CA THR A 61 -2.38 3.23 0.63
C THR A 61 -2.53 1.88 -0.10
N LEU A 62 -2.29 0.77 0.59
CA LEU A 62 -2.49 -0.59 0.05
C LEU A 62 -3.95 -0.84 -0.35
N ALA A 63 -4.89 -0.44 0.51
CA ALA A 63 -6.32 -0.52 0.18
C ALA A 63 -6.68 0.35 -1.03
N VAL A 64 -6.14 1.57 -1.15
CA VAL A 64 -6.38 2.42 -2.33
C VAL A 64 -5.76 1.81 -3.59
N ALA A 65 -4.54 1.30 -3.52
CA ALA A 65 -3.88 0.64 -4.64
C ALA A 65 -4.67 -0.59 -5.13
N GLY A 66 -5.15 -1.43 -4.20
CA GLY A 66 -6.02 -2.56 -4.49
C GLY A 66 -7.35 -2.14 -5.12
N TYR A 67 -7.96 -1.07 -4.61
CA TYR A 67 -9.20 -0.49 -5.15
C TYR A 67 -9.00 0.01 -6.58
N CYS A 68 -7.95 0.81 -6.84
CA CYS A 68 -7.61 1.32 -8.17
C CYS A 68 -7.32 0.18 -9.16
N THR A 69 -6.62 -0.86 -8.71
CA THR A 69 -6.36 -2.06 -9.51
C THR A 69 -7.66 -2.74 -9.91
N ALA A 70 -8.55 -2.97 -8.94
CA ALA A 70 -9.85 -3.60 -9.20
C ALA A 70 -10.71 -2.73 -10.13
N ALA A 71 -10.70 -1.41 -9.96
CA ALA A 71 -11.46 -0.47 -10.76
C ALA A 71 -11.13 -0.48 -12.24
N LEU A 72 -9.87 -0.76 -12.58
CA LEU A 72 -9.40 -0.84 -13.96
C LEU A 72 -9.30 -2.28 -14.48
N SER A 73 -9.52 -3.27 -13.62
CA SER A 73 -9.55 -4.65 -14.04
C SER A 73 -10.90 -4.96 -14.69
N ARG A 74 -10.87 -5.34 -15.98
CA ARG A 74 -12.06 -5.85 -16.69
C ARG A 74 -12.30 -7.35 -16.44
N GLY A 75 -11.72 -7.89 -15.37
CA GLY A 75 -11.45 -9.33 -15.25
C GLY A 75 -11.37 -9.80 -13.80
N ASN A 76 -10.33 -10.57 -13.47
CA ASN A 76 -10.16 -11.13 -12.13
C ASN A 76 -9.54 -10.08 -11.19
N SER A 77 -10.39 -9.25 -10.57
CA SER A 77 -9.97 -8.15 -9.70
C SER A 77 -9.09 -8.60 -8.54
N TYR A 78 -9.43 -9.71 -7.88
CA TYR A 78 -8.65 -10.25 -6.76
C TYR A 78 -7.28 -10.76 -7.20
N ALA A 79 -7.19 -11.45 -8.34
CA ALA A 79 -5.89 -11.90 -8.85
C ALA A 79 -4.96 -10.72 -9.20
N ASN A 80 -5.49 -9.69 -9.85
CA ASN A 80 -4.69 -8.49 -10.17
C ASN A 80 -4.25 -7.75 -8.90
N ALA A 81 -5.14 -7.56 -7.93
CA ALA A 81 -4.80 -6.93 -6.66
C ALA A 81 -3.82 -7.78 -5.84
N GLY A 82 -3.94 -9.11 -5.89
CA GLY A 82 -2.99 -10.04 -5.26
C GLY A 82 -1.58 -9.92 -5.87
N ILE A 83 -1.46 -9.72 -7.18
CA ILE A 83 -0.15 -9.45 -7.81
C ILE A 83 0.43 -8.13 -7.30
N VAL A 84 -0.38 -7.08 -7.17
CA VAL A 84 0.06 -5.80 -6.59
C VAL A 84 0.53 -5.99 -5.14
N GLY A 85 -0.24 -6.71 -4.32
CA GLY A 85 0.17 -7.06 -2.95
C GLY A 85 1.45 -7.88 -2.88
N GLY A 86 1.63 -8.85 -3.78
CA GLY A 86 2.86 -9.64 -3.88
C GLY A 86 4.08 -8.80 -4.24
N ILE A 87 3.96 -7.88 -5.21
CA ILE A 87 5.02 -6.94 -5.54
C ILE A 87 5.30 -6.02 -4.34
N ALA A 88 4.27 -5.56 -3.63
CA ALA A 88 4.44 -4.73 -2.44
C ALA A 88 5.19 -5.45 -1.31
N ILE A 89 4.96 -6.76 -1.12
CA ILE A 89 5.77 -7.60 -0.22
C ILE A 89 7.24 -7.58 -0.65
N LEU A 90 7.53 -7.82 -1.93
CA LEU A 90 8.91 -7.82 -2.43
C LEU A 90 9.60 -6.47 -2.19
N LEU A 91 8.92 -5.37 -2.49
CA LEU A 91 9.44 -4.02 -2.24
C LEU A 91 9.68 -3.78 -0.74
N THR A 92 8.77 -4.26 0.11
CA THR A 92 8.89 -4.12 1.57
C THR A 92 10.08 -4.93 2.12
N VAL A 93 10.29 -6.16 1.63
CA VAL A 93 11.45 -6.98 2.01
C VAL A 93 12.76 -6.27 1.63
N LEU A 94 12.83 -5.72 0.41
CA LEU A 94 14.02 -4.97 -0.05
C LEU A 94 14.26 -3.72 0.80
N ALA A 95 13.20 -3.00 1.20
CA ALA A 95 13.30 -1.82 2.05
C ALA A 95 13.78 -2.17 3.47
N ILE A 96 13.20 -3.19 4.10
CA ILE A 96 13.58 -3.62 5.46
C ILE A 96 15.01 -4.14 5.48
N ALA A 97 15.46 -4.85 4.43
CA ALA A 97 16.84 -5.33 4.36
C ALA A 97 17.89 -4.20 4.34
N SER A 98 17.48 -2.97 4.02
CA SER A 98 18.37 -1.81 3.94
C SER A 98 18.38 -0.93 5.20
N VAL A 99 17.47 -1.16 6.16
CA VAL A 99 17.32 -0.31 7.35
C VAL A 99 16.98 -1.14 8.58
N ASP A 100 17.75 -0.98 9.65
CA ASP A 100 17.44 -1.56 10.95
C ASP A 100 16.17 -0.91 11.52
N MET A 101 15.07 -1.66 11.49
CA MET A 101 13.76 -1.29 12.01
C MET A 101 13.34 -2.24 13.13
N PRO A 102 12.54 -1.78 14.11
CA PRO A 102 12.00 -2.66 15.14
C PRO A 102 11.23 -3.85 14.54
N LEU A 103 11.47 -5.06 15.05
CA LEU A 103 10.89 -6.30 14.52
C LEU A 103 9.36 -6.24 14.40
N TRP A 104 8.70 -5.64 15.41
CA TRP A 104 7.24 -5.50 15.41
C TRP A 104 6.73 -4.71 14.20
N TYR A 105 7.44 -3.65 13.81
CA TYR A 105 7.07 -2.81 12.67
C TYR A 105 7.27 -3.58 11.37
N SER A 106 8.41 -4.26 11.23
CA SER A 106 8.72 -5.10 10.06
C SER A 106 7.67 -6.20 9.85
N VAL A 107 7.21 -6.86 10.91
CA VAL A 107 6.16 -7.88 10.84
C VAL A 107 4.82 -7.28 10.37
N ILE A 108 4.40 -6.14 10.95
CA ILE A 108 3.16 -5.46 10.52
C ILE A 108 3.27 -5.01 9.07
N ALA A 109 4.40 -4.41 8.69
CA ALA A 109 4.66 -3.94 7.34
C ALA A 109 4.55 -5.10 6.33
N LEU A 110 5.10 -6.28 6.62
CA LEU A 110 5.01 -7.43 5.71
C LEU A 110 3.61 -8.05 5.66
N VAL A 111 3.01 -8.31 6.82
CA VAL A 111 1.72 -9.00 6.90
C VAL A 111 0.58 -8.15 6.35
N SER A 112 0.68 -6.82 6.42
CA SER A 112 -0.36 -5.91 5.92
C SER A 112 -0.47 -5.86 4.39
N GLN A 113 0.61 -6.14 3.65
CA GLN A 113 0.67 -5.93 2.20
C GLN A 113 -0.48 -6.61 1.44
N LEU A 114 -0.64 -7.92 1.63
CA LEU A 114 -1.62 -8.74 0.92
C LEU A 114 -3.07 -8.54 1.39
N PRO A 115 -3.41 -8.62 2.70
CA PRO A 115 -4.80 -8.50 3.14
C PRO A 115 -5.38 -7.12 2.80
N PHE A 116 -4.61 -6.04 2.92
CA PHE A 116 -5.14 -4.70 2.67
C PHE A 116 -5.24 -4.37 1.16
N THR A 117 -4.33 -4.88 0.32
CA THR A 117 -4.54 -4.79 -1.15
C THR A 117 -5.77 -5.58 -1.60
N LEU A 118 -6.00 -6.77 -1.04
CA LEU A 118 -7.21 -7.55 -1.32
C LEU A 118 -8.48 -6.88 -0.77
N LEU A 119 -8.41 -6.26 0.41
CA LEU A 119 -9.51 -5.48 0.99
C LEU A 119 -9.93 -4.34 0.07
N GLY A 120 -8.97 -3.60 -0.50
CA GLY A 120 -9.24 -2.57 -1.50
C GLY A 120 -10.04 -3.09 -2.69
N ALA A 121 -9.63 -4.23 -3.23
CA ALA A 121 -10.32 -4.88 -4.35
C ALA A 121 -11.72 -5.38 -3.97
N TYR A 122 -11.88 -5.88 -2.74
CA TYR A 122 -13.18 -6.29 -2.19
C TYR A 122 -14.15 -5.10 -2.11
N LEU A 123 -13.71 -3.96 -1.56
CA LEU A 123 -14.52 -2.75 -1.44
C LEU A 123 -15.02 -2.24 -2.80
N PHE A 124 -14.17 -2.29 -3.83
CA PHE A 124 -14.58 -1.92 -5.19
C PHE A 124 -15.67 -2.84 -5.75
N GLN A 125 -15.50 -4.16 -5.60
CA GLN A 125 -16.48 -5.14 -6.08
C GLN A 125 -17.82 -5.01 -5.36
N GLN A 126 -17.79 -4.78 -4.04
CA GLN A 126 -19.01 -4.55 -3.27
C GLN A 126 -19.76 -3.30 -3.77
N LYS A 127 -19.04 -2.24 -4.14
CA LYS A 127 -19.62 -1.03 -4.76
C LYS A 127 -20.26 -1.35 -6.12
N GLN A 128 -19.61 -2.14 -6.97
CA GLN A 128 -20.17 -2.53 -8.27
C GLN A 128 -21.43 -3.40 -8.13
N ASN A 129 -21.42 -4.38 -7.23
CA ASN A 129 -22.57 -5.26 -7.01
C ASN A 129 -23.80 -4.49 -6.51
N LYS A 130 -23.60 -3.43 -5.72
CA LYS A 130 -24.69 -2.54 -5.29
C LYS A 130 -25.25 -1.64 -6.39
N ALA A 131 -24.46 -1.37 -7.44
CA ALA A 131 -24.82 -0.45 -8.52
C ALA A 131 -25.46 -1.14 -9.74
N ALA A 132 -25.41 -2.46 -9.82
CA ALA A 132 -26.09 -3.22 -10.87
C ALA A 132 -27.60 -3.32 -10.54
N PRO A 133 -28.51 -2.75 -11.36
CA PRO A 133 -29.95 -3.02 -11.19
C PRO A 133 -30.21 -4.52 -11.38
N GLN A 134 -31.04 -5.08 -10.49
CA GLN A 134 -31.58 -6.43 -10.63
C GLN A 134 -32.52 -6.53 -11.82
#